data_AF-A0A249SQM7-F1
#
_entry.id   AF-A0A249SQM7-F1
#
_cell.length_a   1.000
_cell.length_b   1.000
_cell.length_c   1.000
_cell.angle_alpha   90.00
_cell.angle_beta   90.00
_cell.angle_gamma   90.00
#
_symmetry.space_group_name_H-M   'P 1'
#
loop_
_entity.id
_entity.type
_entity.pdbx_description
1 polymer ?
#
loop_
_entity_poly.entity_id
_entity_poly.type
_entity_poly.pdbx_seq_one_letter_code
_entity_poly.pdbx_strand_id
1 'polypeptide(L)'
;MPVQTFTGKYYDSASDRTVDATIAINAHELKISLPSPQGQPRFVIWHWNAVKNAGSVPGGYRLRYPGYPEQHITVADVVFPDVAAYFLQHARKRRYSPALIIGCILAAFAAIIAAVYFWLIPFIAVKIADQVPVSYEEDLGNQSYEAIIKQYTPQQETSQLLNDFFRTMAVPSPYNIRITVVKDTVANAFALPGGHIIVYDRLIHDMQHYEELAALLSHEFAHIQLKHTTRSIFRSVGSYAFISILFGDLSGIGAVIVENANSLKGLQYSRSLEKEADGYGLQILEKRQISPDGFIQLFQTLQKQSSSQPTEWLSSHPDLEKRAAYIKQQAANNYNSAGNPALQAIWTRIKSQQP
;
A
#
# COMPACT_ATOMS: atom_id res chain seq x y z
N MET A 1 -36.49 -43.76 10.23
CA MET A 1 -37.89 -44.07 10.63
C MET A 1 -38.83 -43.53 9.57
N PRO A 2 -39.93 -44.24 9.25
CA PRO A 2 -40.95 -43.74 8.32
C PRO A 2 -41.58 -42.44 8.85
N VAL A 3 -42.11 -41.60 7.94
CA VAL A 3 -42.85 -40.38 8.32
C VAL A 3 -44.07 -40.76 9.13
N GLN A 4 -44.20 -40.24 10.34
CA GLN A 4 -45.37 -40.45 11.19
C GLN A 4 -46.28 -39.23 11.12
N THR A 5 -47.58 -39.42 10.99
CA THR A 5 -48.55 -38.34 10.80
C THR A 5 -49.59 -38.34 11.91
N PHE A 6 -49.83 -37.18 12.51
CA PHE A 6 -50.77 -36.96 13.61
C PHE A 6 -51.74 -35.83 13.27
N THR A 7 -52.90 -35.82 13.91
CA THR A 7 -53.85 -34.69 13.84
C THR A 7 -53.80 -33.92 15.15
N GLY A 8 -53.75 -32.60 15.08
CA GLY A 8 -53.71 -31.74 16.27
C GLY A 8 -54.14 -30.32 15.96
N LYS A 9 -53.95 -29.44 16.94
CA LYS A 9 -54.24 -28.01 16.83
C LYS A 9 -52.96 -27.22 16.74
N TYR A 10 -52.86 -26.31 15.79
CA TYR A 10 -51.78 -25.35 15.66
C TYR A 10 -52.27 -23.95 16.05
N TYR A 11 -51.50 -23.27 16.88
CA TYR A 11 -51.72 -21.89 17.29
C TYR A 11 -50.59 -21.00 16.82
N ASP A 12 -50.94 -19.81 16.34
CA ASP A 12 -50.01 -18.75 15.92
C ASP A 12 -50.42 -17.41 16.53
N SER A 13 -49.58 -16.87 17.41
CA SER A 13 -49.83 -15.60 18.11
C SER A 13 -49.85 -14.36 17.19
N ALA A 14 -49.29 -14.39 15.98
CA ALA A 14 -49.43 -13.25 15.05
C ALA A 14 -50.87 -13.10 14.55
N SER A 15 -51.61 -14.21 14.47
CA SER A 15 -52.99 -14.24 13.97
C SER A 15 -54.03 -14.45 15.07
N ASP A 16 -53.58 -14.76 16.29
CA ASP A 16 -54.38 -15.18 17.45
C ASP A 16 -55.42 -16.25 17.09
N ARG A 17 -55.02 -17.21 16.26
CA ARG A 17 -55.90 -18.28 15.75
C ARG A 17 -55.35 -19.64 16.10
N THR A 18 -56.27 -20.51 16.47
CA THR A 18 -56.04 -21.95 16.59
C THR A 18 -56.76 -22.66 15.44
N VAL A 19 -56.04 -23.45 14.67
CA VAL A 19 -56.57 -24.19 13.52
C VAL A 19 -56.21 -25.66 13.63
N ASP A 20 -57.09 -26.53 13.13
CA ASP A 20 -56.77 -27.95 13.02
C ASP A 20 -55.68 -28.15 11.97
N ALA A 21 -54.74 -29.03 12.26
CA ALA A 21 -53.53 -29.22 11.48
C ALA A 21 -53.11 -30.69 11.43
N THR A 22 -52.54 -31.08 10.30
CA THR A 22 -51.89 -32.39 10.13
C THR A 22 -50.40 -32.25 10.35
N ILE A 23 -49.86 -32.97 11.33
CA ILE A 23 -48.48 -32.88 11.80
C ILE A 23 -47.72 -34.11 11.34
N ALA A 24 -46.85 -33.92 10.35
CA ALA A 24 -45.96 -34.95 9.84
C ALA A 24 -44.58 -34.81 10.49
N ILE A 25 -44.13 -35.86 11.16
CA ILE A 25 -42.84 -35.92 11.84
C ILE A 25 -41.88 -36.79 11.03
N ASN A 26 -40.67 -36.27 10.82
CA ASN A 26 -39.55 -37.02 10.28
C ASN A 26 -38.26 -36.75 11.09
N ALA A 27 -37.16 -37.38 10.67
CA ALA A 27 -35.86 -37.31 11.36
C ALA A 27 -35.21 -35.92 11.37
N HIS A 28 -35.63 -35.00 10.50
CA HIS A 28 -35.04 -33.68 10.35
C HIS A 28 -35.95 -32.55 10.83
N GLU A 29 -37.26 -32.71 10.66
CA GLU A 29 -38.24 -31.65 10.87
C GLU A 29 -39.63 -32.18 11.25
N LEU A 30 -40.41 -31.27 11.81
CA LEU A 30 -41.83 -31.39 12.06
C LEU A 30 -42.54 -30.46 11.07
N LYS A 31 -43.30 -31.04 10.15
CA LYS A 31 -44.06 -30.33 9.11
C LYS A 31 -45.54 -30.28 9.49
N ILE A 32 -46.06 -29.08 9.64
CA ILE A 32 -47.44 -28.78 10.02
C ILE A 32 -48.17 -28.33 8.76
N SER A 33 -49.22 -29.07 8.39
CA SER A 33 -50.05 -28.78 7.21
C SER A 33 -51.36 -28.16 7.69
N LEU A 34 -51.61 -26.92 7.29
CA LEU A 34 -52.78 -26.14 7.64
C LEU A 34 -53.79 -26.16 6.47
N PRO A 35 -55.08 -26.37 6.73
CA PRO A 35 -56.12 -26.28 5.71
C PRO A 35 -56.22 -24.84 5.18
N SER A 36 -56.37 -24.71 3.86
CA SER A 36 -56.53 -23.41 3.19
C SER A 36 -57.88 -23.34 2.49
N PRO A 37 -58.66 -22.26 2.67
CA PRO A 37 -59.92 -22.05 1.95
C PRO A 37 -59.77 -21.98 0.42
N GLN A 38 -58.55 -21.73 -0.08
CA GLN A 38 -58.24 -21.53 -1.51
C GLN A 38 -57.59 -22.78 -2.16
N GLY A 39 -57.67 -23.95 -1.51
CA GLY A 39 -57.32 -25.24 -2.10
C GLY A 39 -55.85 -25.67 -2.02
N GLN A 40 -54.90 -24.77 -1.73
CA GLN A 40 -53.50 -25.16 -1.49
C GLN A 40 -53.15 -25.14 0.02
N PRO A 41 -52.76 -26.27 0.63
CA PRO A 41 -52.41 -26.33 2.05
C PRO A 41 -51.19 -25.46 2.36
N ARG A 42 -51.25 -24.70 3.46
CA ARG A 42 -50.10 -23.92 3.95
C ARG A 42 -49.25 -24.83 4.83
N PHE A 43 -47.93 -24.83 4.61
CA PHE A 43 -47.01 -25.61 5.43
C PHE A 43 -46.21 -24.71 6.36
N VAL A 44 -46.09 -25.14 7.62
CA VAL A 44 -45.17 -24.57 8.61
C VAL A 44 -44.16 -25.65 8.98
N ILE A 45 -42.88 -25.34 8.91
CA ILE A 45 -41.80 -26.30 9.16
C ILE A 45 -41.08 -25.89 10.44
N TRP A 46 -40.97 -26.82 11.38
CA TRP A 46 -40.20 -26.68 12.60
C TRP A 46 -39.02 -27.63 12.59
N HIS A 47 -37.82 -27.11 12.83
CA HIS A 47 -36.63 -27.94 13.03
C HIS A 47 -36.51 -28.34 14.50
N TRP A 48 -36.25 -29.64 14.75
CA TRP A 48 -36.19 -30.19 16.10
C TRP A 48 -35.18 -29.51 17.03
N ASN A 49 -34.14 -28.86 16.47
CA ASN A 49 -33.14 -28.11 17.25
C ASN A 49 -33.70 -26.86 17.96
N ALA A 50 -34.81 -26.31 17.46
CA ALA A 50 -35.45 -25.12 17.99
C ALA A 50 -36.73 -25.42 18.79
N VAL A 51 -37.35 -26.59 18.57
CA VAL A 51 -38.57 -27.00 19.28
C VAL A 51 -38.30 -27.21 20.77
N LYS A 52 -39.21 -26.72 21.62
CA LYS A 52 -39.21 -26.91 23.07
C LYS A 52 -40.41 -27.74 23.50
N ASN A 53 -40.19 -28.64 24.44
CA ASN A 53 -41.26 -29.38 25.10
C ASN A 53 -42.03 -28.46 26.07
N ALA A 54 -43.36 -28.44 25.98
CA ALA A 54 -44.24 -27.73 26.90
C ALA A 54 -45.09 -28.67 27.77
N GLY A 55 -44.90 -29.99 27.64
CA GLY A 55 -45.55 -31.01 28.47
C GLY A 55 -47.01 -31.28 28.12
N SER A 56 -47.68 -32.04 28.99
CA SER A 56 -49.10 -32.36 28.87
C SER A 56 -49.97 -31.17 29.30
N VAL A 57 -50.95 -30.83 28.49
CA VAL A 57 -51.93 -29.77 28.74
C VAL A 57 -53.35 -30.32 28.53
N PRO A 58 -54.41 -29.64 29.01
CA PRO A 58 -55.77 -30.01 28.63
C PRO A 58 -55.92 -30.06 27.10
N GLY A 59 -56.32 -31.21 26.57
CA GLY A 59 -56.45 -31.44 25.12
C GLY A 59 -55.26 -32.11 24.42
N GLY A 60 -54.19 -32.46 25.14
CA GLY A 60 -53.11 -33.31 24.61
C GLY A 60 -51.70 -32.90 25.02
N TYR A 61 -50.71 -33.37 24.29
CA TYR A 61 -49.30 -33.03 24.49
C TYR A 61 -48.91 -31.80 23.66
N ARG A 62 -48.17 -30.86 24.27
CA ARG A 62 -47.83 -29.58 23.63
C ARG A 62 -46.35 -29.45 23.32
N LEU A 63 -46.06 -29.07 22.08
CA LEU A 63 -44.74 -28.61 21.64
C LEU A 63 -44.80 -27.13 21.27
N ARG A 64 -43.72 -26.39 21.57
CA ARG A 64 -43.60 -24.96 21.33
C ARG A 64 -42.43 -24.64 20.41
N TYR A 65 -42.63 -23.74 19.47
CA TYR A 65 -41.55 -23.13 18.70
C TYR A 65 -41.28 -21.72 19.24
N PRO A 66 -40.13 -21.50 19.91
CA PRO A 66 -39.81 -20.22 20.54
C PRO A 66 -39.47 -19.16 19.48
N GLY A 67 -39.92 -17.93 19.71
CA GLY A 67 -39.70 -16.80 18.80
C GLY A 67 -40.97 -15.95 18.69
N TYR A 68 -40.91 -14.91 17.85
CA TYR A 68 -42.09 -14.16 17.44
C TYR A 68 -42.39 -14.44 15.95
N PRO A 69 -43.64 -14.81 15.59
CA PRO A 69 -44.74 -15.11 16.51
C PRO A 69 -44.49 -16.39 17.31
N GLU A 70 -44.96 -16.42 18.55
CA GLU A 70 -45.02 -17.63 19.36
C GLU A 70 -46.01 -18.61 18.73
N GLN A 71 -45.56 -19.86 18.54
CA GLN A 71 -46.35 -20.92 17.94
C GLN A 71 -46.33 -22.16 18.82
N HIS A 72 -47.47 -22.85 18.94
CA HIS A 72 -47.54 -24.12 19.63
C HIS A 72 -48.47 -25.09 18.92
N ILE A 73 -48.16 -26.38 19.02
CA ILE A 73 -49.05 -27.47 18.60
C ILE A 73 -49.52 -28.25 19.80
N THR A 74 -50.78 -28.68 19.79
CA THR A 74 -51.35 -29.59 20.80
C THR A 74 -51.88 -30.83 20.09
N VAL A 75 -51.40 -32.01 20.46
CA VAL A 75 -51.75 -33.29 19.84
C VAL A 75 -52.32 -34.22 20.90
N ALA A 76 -53.56 -34.70 20.72
CA ALA A 76 -54.26 -35.54 21.69
C ALA A 76 -53.88 -37.04 21.60
N ASP A 77 -53.11 -37.41 20.58
CA ASP A 77 -52.66 -38.79 20.34
C ASP A 77 -51.78 -39.31 21.48
N VAL A 78 -52.06 -40.53 21.96
CA VAL A 78 -51.38 -41.15 23.10
C VAL A 78 -49.94 -41.58 22.80
N VAL A 79 -49.59 -41.78 21.53
CA VAL A 79 -48.25 -42.20 21.08
C VAL A 79 -47.35 -40.98 20.80
N PHE A 80 -47.95 -39.83 20.48
CA PHE A 80 -47.22 -38.61 20.15
C PHE A 80 -46.18 -38.15 21.19
N PRO A 81 -46.43 -38.21 22.52
CA PRO A 81 -45.43 -37.84 23.52
C PRO A 81 -44.11 -38.62 23.39
N ASP A 82 -44.18 -39.93 23.17
CA ASP A 82 -43.00 -40.79 23.06
C ASP A 82 -42.23 -40.51 21.77
N VAL A 83 -42.95 -40.28 20.67
CA VAL A 83 -42.37 -39.92 19.37
C VAL A 83 -41.70 -38.55 19.45
N ALA A 84 -42.36 -37.56 20.04
CA ALA A 84 -41.80 -36.23 20.26
C ALA A 84 -40.57 -36.28 21.18
N ALA A 85 -40.62 -37.06 22.27
CA ALA A 85 -39.50 -37.25 23.18
C ALA A 85 -38.30 -37.87 22.47
N TYR A 86 -38.52 -38.89 21.63
CA TYR A 86 -37.47 -39.53 20.83
C TYR A 86 -36.73 -38.50 19.96
N PHE A 87 -37.45 -37.69 19.17
CA PHE A 87 -36.80 -36.71 18.29
C PHE A 87 -36.18 -35.55 19.04
N LEU A 88 -36.80 -35.06 20.12
CA LEU A 88 -36.21 -34.00 20.95
C LEU A 88 -34.90 -34.43 21.63
N GLN A 89 -34.79 -35.68 22.05
CA GLN A 89 -33.56 -36.24 22.63
C GLN A 89 -32.45 -36.43 21.57
N HIS A 90 -32.82 -36.81 20.34
CA HIS A 90 -31.87 -37.08 19.26
C HIS A 90 -31.57 -35.85 18.37
N ALA A 91 -32.25 -34.73 18.60
CA ALA A 91 -32.00 -33.47 17.90
C ALA A 91 -30.61 -32.92 18.23
N ARG A 92 -29.65 -33.11 17.32
CA ARG A 92 -28.31 -32.52 17.45
C ARG A 92 -28.41 -31.00 17.43
N LYS A 93 -28.22 -30.37 18.59
CA LYS A 93 -27.93 -28.93 18.65
C LYS A 93 -26.56 -28.70 18.03
N ARG A 94 -26.50 -28.02 16.88
CA ARG A 94 -25.22 -27.49 16.35
C ARG A 94 -24.69 -26.48 17.36
N ARG A 95 -23.84 -26.95 18.27
CA ARG A 95 -23.22 -26.14 19.30
C ARG A 95 -21.83 -25.80 18.79
N TYR A 96 -21.67 -24.60 18.22
CA TYR A 96 -20.34 -24.06 17.99
C TYR A 96 -19.62 -24.01 19.34
N SER A 97 -18.40 -24.54 19.42
CA SER A 97 -17.63 -24.41 20.65
C SER A 97 -17.39 -22.91 20.88
N PRO A 98 -17.64 -22.37 22.09
CA PRO A 98 -17.32 -20.98 22.40
C PRO A 98 -15.87 -20.63 22.04
N ALA A 99 -14.96 -21.61 22.17
CA ALA A 99 -13.57 -21.50 21.75
C ALA A 99 -13.39 -21.22 20.24
N LEU A 100 -14.20 -21.82 19.36
CA LEU A 100 -14.13 -21.57 17.92
C LEU A 100 -14.65 -20.17 17.57
N ILE A 101 -15.71 -19.70 18.24
CA ILE A 101 -16.21 -18.33 18.07
C ILE A 101 -15.16 -17.32 18.53
N ILE A 102 -14.59 -17.50 19.72
CA ILE A 102 -13.51 -16.64 20.24
C ILE A 102 -12.30 -16.68 19.31
N GLY A 103 -11.91 -17.86 18.83
CA GLY A 103 -10.82 -18.03 17.86
C GLY A 103 -11.06 -17.25 16.56
N CYS A 104 -12.26 -17.30 16.00
CA CYS A 104 -12.63 -16.52 14.81
C CYS A 104 -12.59 -15.00 15.08
N ILE A 105 -13.06 -14.55 16.25
CA ILE A 105 -13.02 -13.12 16.62
C ILE A 105 -11.57 -12.65 16.75
N LEU A 106 -10.71 -13.41 17.43
CA LEU A 106 -9.29 -13.08 17.58
C LEU A 106 -8.58 -13.07 16.23
N ALA A 107 -8.86 -14.05 15.36
CA ALA A 107 -8.30 -14.09 14.01
C ALA A 107 -8.75 -12.89 13.17
N ALA A 108 -10.03 -12.51 13.24
CA ALA A 108 -10.55 -11.33 12.55
C ALA A 108 -9.90 -10.04 13.07
N PHE A 109 -9.73 -9.92 14.39
CA PHE A 109 -9.05 -8.77 15.00
C PHE A 109 -7.58 -8.67 14.58
N ALA A 110 -6.85 -9.79 14.60
CA ALA A 110 -5.47 -9.85 14.11
C ALA A 110 -5.36 -9.49 12.62
N ALA A 111 -6.31 -9.96 11.78
CA ALA A 111 -6.37 -9.60 10.38
C ALA A 111 -6.61 -8.10 10.15
N ILE A 112 -7.47 -7.46 10.97
CA ILE A 112 -7.69 -6.02 10.92
C ILE A 112 -6.43 -5.26 11.31
N ILE A 113 -5.74 -5.67 12.39
CA ILE A 113 -4.47 -5.07 12.79
C ILE A 113 -3.44 -5.19 11.67
N ALA A 114 -3.32 -6.38 11.06
CA ALA A 114 -2.42 -6.58 9.93
C ALA A 114 -2.78 -5.67 8.74
N ALA A 115 -4.06 -5.55 8.39
CA ALA A 115 -4.50 -4.66 7.32
C ALA A 115 -4.18 -3.19 7.63
N VAL A 116 -4.41 -2.74 8.86
CA VAL A 116 -4.04 -1.37 9.29
C VAL A 116 -2.53 -1.16 9.17
N TYR A 117 -1.74 -2.10 9.68
CA TYR A 117 -0.28 -2.01 9.69
C TYR A 117 0.32 -2.03 8.28
N PHE A 118 -0.10 -2.98 7.44
CA PHE A 118 0.49 -3.16 6.12
C PHE A 118 -0.07 -2.22 5.06
N TRP A 119 -1.33 -1.78 5.17
CA TRP A 119 -1.98 -1.01 4.11
C TRP A 119 -2.33 0.42 4.53
N LEU A 120 -3.01 0.61 5.66
CA LEU A 120 -3.48 1.95 6.06
C LEU A 120 -2.33 2.87 6.45
N ILE A 121 -1.41 2.40 7.29
CA ILE A 121 -0.28 3.19 7.78
C ILE A 121 0.63 3.66 6.62
N PRO A 122 1.12 2.78 5.71
CA PRO A 122 1.92 3.23 4.58
C PRO A 122 1.18 4.19 3.65
N PHE A 123 -0.13 3.98 3.45
CA PHE A 123 -0.95 4.88 2.64
C PHE A 123 -1.00 6.30 3.25
N ILE A 124 -1.24 6.40 4.55
CA ILE A 124 -1.26 7.70 5.24
C ILE A 124 0.14 8.33 5.26
N ALA A 125 1.19 7.55 5.53
CA ALA A 125 2.57 8.05 5.56
C ALA A 125 2.98 8.72 4.24
N VAL A 126 2.69 8.09 3.09
CA VAL A 126 2.97 8.67 1.77
C VAL A 126 2.15 9.94 1.51
N LYS A 127 0.89 9.98 1.95
CA LYS A 127 0.06 11.19 1.81
C LYS A 127 0.53 12.35 2.67
N ILE A 128 1.05 12.07 3.86
CA ILE A 128 1.62 13.10 4.73
C ILE A 128 2.93 13.65 4.16
N ALA A 129 3.76 12.80 3.53
CA ALA A 129 5.02 13.23 2.90
C ALA A 129 4.84 14.43 1.94
N ASP A 130 3.71 14.49 1.22
CA ASP A 130 3.40 15.61 0.31
C ASP A 130 3.23 16.94 1.05
N GLN A 131 2.73 16.88 2.28
CA GLN A 131 2.43 18.03 3.13
C GLN A 131 3.58 18.42 4.05
N VAL A 132 4.68 17.65 4.08
CA VAL A 132 5.85 17.97 4.88
C VAL A 132 6.42 19.32 4.42
N PRO A 133 6.56 20.31 5.31
CA PRO A 133 7.13 21.60 4.94
C PRO A 133 8.61 21.48 4.55
N VAL A 134 9.06 22.36 3.64
CA VAL A 134 10.43 22.36 3.11
C VAL A 134 11.49 22.35 4.21
N SER A 135 11.30 23.15 5.27
CA SER A 135 12.24 23.22 6.40
C SER A 135 12.47 21.86 7.06
N TYR A 136 11.44 21.02 7.17
CA TYR A 136 11.58 19.68 7.74
C TYR A 136 12.31 18.74 6.79
N GLU A 137 12.10 18.87 5.48
CA GLU A 137 12.86 18.10 4.49
C GLU A 137 14.34 18.51 4.51
N GLU A 138 14.64 19.81 4.69
CA GLU A 138 16.00 20.33 4.86
C GLU A 138 16.68 19.77 6.12
N ASP A 139 16.00 19.77 7.26
CA ASP A 139 16.53 19.19 8.51
C ASP A 139 16.80 17.68 8.36
N LEU A 140 15.87 16.96 7.74
CA LEU A 140 16.00 15.54 7.45
C LEU A 140 17.18 15.26 6.51
N GLY A 141 17.30 16.09 5.48
CA GLY A 141 18.38 16.07 4.50
C GLY A 141 19.74 16.30 5.12
N ASN A 142 19.86 17.31 5.98
CA ASN A 142 21.10 17.63 6.69
C ASN A 142 21.56 16.47 7.58
N GLN A 143 20.66 15.86 8.35
CA GLN A 143 20.99 14.70 9.18
C GLN A 143 21.43 13.49 8.34
N SER A 144 20.71 13.23 7.24
CA SER A 144 21.05 12.15 6.30
C SER A 144 22.42 12.38 5.66
N TYR A 145 22.69 13.62 5.24
CA TYR A 145 23.97 14.03 4.64
C TYR A 145 25.13 13.81 5.62
N GLU A 146 25.01 14.31 6.86
CA GLU A 146 26.05 14.17 7.88
C GLU A 146 26.34 12.71 8.25
N ALA A 147 25.34 11.82 8.14
CA ALA A 147 25.53 10.38 8.36
C ALA A 147 26.23 9.69 7.18
N ILE A 148 25.85 10.04 5.96
CA ILE A 148 26.33 9.41 4.72
C ILE A 148 27.74 9.89 4.38
N ILE A 149 28.00 11.20 4.45
CA ILE A 149 29.22 11.81 3.90
C ILE A 149 30.49 11.34 4.62
N LYS A 150 30.37 10.92 5.88
CA LYS A 150 31.47 10.35 6.68
C LYS A 150 32.10 9.09 6.08
N GLN A 151 31.37 8.42 5.18
CA GLN A 151 31.82 7.19 4.53
C GLN A 151 32.57 7.47 3.22
N TYR A 152 32.64 8.73 2.78
CA TYR A 152 33.19 9.12 1.49
C TYR A 152 34.31 10.14 1.65
N THR A 153 35.09 10.31 0.58
CA THR A 153 36.06 11.39 0.44
C THR A 153 35.49 12.46 -0.49
N PRO A 154 35.04 13.62 0.04
CA PRO A 154 34.48 14.69 -0.79
C PRO A 154 35.55 15.36 -1.66
N GLN A 155 35.19 15.73 -2.89
CA GLN A 155 36.01 16.51 -3.81
C GLN A 155 35.51 17.95 -3.84
N GLN A 156 36.07 18.80 -2.98
CA GLN A 156 35.54 20.14 -2.72
C GLN A 156 35.54 21.03 -3.97
N GLU A 157 36.62 21.03 -4.75
CA GLU A 157 36.73 21.85 -5.98
C GLU A 157 35.72 21.42 -7.04
N THR A 158 35.64 20.11 -7.33
CA THR A 158 34.66 19.55 -8.28
C THR A 158 33.23 19.80 -7.81
N SER A 159 32.97 19.70 -6.50
CA SER A 159 31.66 20.01 -5.91
C SER A 159 31.28 21.47 -6.16
N GLN A 160 32.19 22.42 -5.94
CA GLN A 160 31.94 23.84 -6.21
C GLN A 160 31.57 24.08 -7.68
N LEU A 161 32.30 23.45 -8.61
CA LEU A 161 32.02 23.55 -10.04
C LEU A 161 30.65 22.98 -10.42
N LEU A 162 30.22 21.86 -9.83
CA LEU A 162 28.87 21.32 -10.07
C LEU A 162 27.77 22.22 -9.49
N ASN A 163 28.00 22.83 -8.33
CA ASN A 163 27.07 23.82 -7.78
C ASN A 163 27.00 25.08 -8.68
N ASP A 164 28.12 25.55 -9.20
CA ASP A 164 28.16 26.66 -10.19
C ASP A 164 27.41 26.29 -11.48
N PHE A 165 27.60 25.05 -11.96
CA PHE A 165 26.91 24.52 -13.12
C PHE A 165 25.39 24.55 -12.91
N PHE A 166 24.91 23.98 -11.80
CA PHE A 166 23.48 23.96 -11.47
C PHE A 166 22.89 25.36 -11.28
N ARG A 167 23.62 26.26 -10.60
CA ARG A 167 23.22 27.68 -10.49
C ARG A 167 23.11 28.35 -11.86
N THR A 168 24.03 28.06 -12.78
CA THR A 168 24.04 28.62 -14.14
C THR A 168 22.84 28.12 -14.96
N MET A 169 22.34 26.91 -14.70
CA MET A 169 21.07 26.44 -15.27
C MET A 169 19.85 27.25 -14.76
N ALA A 170 20.00 28.03 -13.71
CA ALA A 170 18.97 28.92 -13.14
C ALA A 170 17.64 28.18 -12.87
N VAL A 171 17.69 26.97 -12.33
CA VAL A 171 16.49 26.18 -12.03
C VAL A 171 15.81 26.75 -10.77
N PRO A 172 14.53 27.18 -10.85
CA PRO A 172 13.83 27.68 -9.67
C PRO A 172 13.53 26.52 -8.72
N SER A 173 13.79 26.74 -7.43
CA SER A 173 13.64 25.72 -6.39
C SER A 173 13.23 26.38 -5.08
N PRO A 174 12.29 25.78 -4.31
CA PRO A 174 12.05 26.17 -2.93
C PRO A 174 13.11 25.61 -1.96
N TYR A 175 13.92 24.65 -2.41
CA TYR A 175 15.01 24.03 -1.65
C TYR A 175 16.35 24.68 -1.95
N ASN A 176 17.23 24.74 -0.96
CA ASN A 176 18.63 25.10 -1.14
C ASN A 176 19.45 23.91 -1.67
N ILE A 177 19.60 23.83 -3.00
CA ILE A 177 20.29 22.70 -3.63
C ILE A 177 21.80 22.75 -3.37
N ARG A 178 22.34 21.62 -2.89
CA ARG A 178 23.76 21.42 -2.58
C ARG A 178 24.24 20.13 -3.25
N ILE A 179 25.19 20.27 -4.16
CA ILE A 179 25.78 19.13 -4.86
C ILE A 179 27.14 18.80 -4.25
N THR A 180 27.34 17.56 -3.82
CA THR A 180 28.61 17.07 -3.30
C THR A 180 29.15 15.95 -4.17
N VAL A 181 30.35 16.16 -4.70
CA VAL A 181 31.08 15.15 -5.45
C VAL A 181 31.91 14.32 -4.49
N VAL A 182 31.82 13.01 -4.60
CA VAL A 182 32.58 12.05 -3.80
C VAL A 182 33.43 11.16 -4.69
N LYS A 183 34.61 10.78 -4.20
CA LYS A 183 35.48 9.82 -4.89
C LYS A 183 34.94 8.40 -4.74
N ASP A 184 34.65 7.73 -5.85
CA ASP A 184 34.19 6.34 -5.87
C ASP A 184 34.53 5.66 -7.21
N THR A 185 34.71 4.35 -7.25
CA THR A 185 34.98 3.62 -8.51
C THR A 185 33.70 3.21 -9.25
N VAL A 186 32.54 3.32 -8.60
CA VAL A 186 31.23 3.02 -9.18
C VAL A 186 30.64 4.28 -9.82
N ALA A 187 29.98 4.14 -10.95
CA ALA A 187 29.19 5.23 -11.52
C ALA A 187 27.82 5.32 -10.80
N ASN A 188 27.62 6.37 -10.00
CA ASN A 188 26.37 6.59 -9.26
C ASN A 188 26.13 8.08 -8.95
N ALA A 189 24.90 8.41 -8.62
CA ALA A 189 24.49 9.64 -7.97
C ALA A 189 23.19 9.37 -7.19
N PHE A 190 22.80 10.23 -6.27
CA PHE A 190 21.48 10.15 -5.62
C PHE A 190 21.14 11.45 -4.89
N ALA A 191 19.86 11.75 -4.83
CA ALA A 191 19.31 12.84 -4.07
C ALA A 191 18.82 12.41 -2.68
N LEU A 192 19.17 13.20 -1.67
CA LEU A 192 18.61 13.14 -0.32
C LEU A 192 17.48 14.18 -0.18
N PRO A 193 16.60 14.04 0.84
CA PRO A 193 15.59 15.06 1.12
C PRO A 193 16.23 16.44 1.31
N GLY A 194 15.46 17.49 1.06
CA GLY A 194 15.87 18.85 1.43
C GLY A 194 16.97 19.49 0.59
N GLY A 195 17.39 18.87 -0.53
CA GLY A 195 18.22 19.55 -1.53
C GLY A 195 19.65 19.03 -1.69
N HIS A 196 20.06 17.98 -0.98
CA HIS A 196 21.41 17.42 -1.16
C HIS A 196 21.43 16.42 -2.33
N ILE A 197 22.36 16.59 -3.25
CA ILE A 197 22.62 15.66 -4.35
C ILE A 197 24.06 15.17 -4.22
N ILE A 198 24.26 13.86 -4.13
CA ILE A 198 25.58 13.24 -4.11
C ILE A 198 25.88 12.71 -5.50
N VAL A 199 27.06 13.01 -6.04
CA VAL A 199 27.50 12.53 -7.36
C VAL A 199 28.85 11.84 -7.22
N TYR A 200 28.98 10.63 -7.73
CA TYR A 200 30.26 9.92 -7.73
C TYR A 200 31.12 10.44 -8.89
N ASP A 201 32.39 10.74 -8.62
CA ASP A 201 33.31 11.28 -9.61
C ASP A 201 33.47 10.39 -10.84
N ARG A 202 33.43 9.07 -10.67
CA ARG A 202 33.43 8.12 -11.79
C ARG A 202 32.35 8.41 -12.83
N LEU A 203 31.13 8.77 -12.40
CA LEU A 203 30.05 9.09 -13.32
C LEU A 203 30.37 10.36 -14.14
N ILE A 204 30.98 11.36 -13.52
CA ILE A 204 31.42 12.61 -14.17
C ILE A 204 32.58 12.34 -15.15
N HIS A 205 33.50 11.45 -14.75
CA HIS A 205 34.61 11.02 -15.59
C HIS A 205 34.11 10.35 -16.88
N ASP A 206 33.06 9.53 -16.80
CA ASP A 206 32.57 8.75 -17.93
C ASP A 206 31.72 9.56 -18.93
N MET A 207 31.08 10.64 -18.46
CA MET A 207 30.33 11.56 -19.31
C MET A 207 31.23 12.31 -20.31
N GLN A 208 30.70 12.55 -21.50
CA GLN A 208 31.42 13.18 -22.61
C GLN A 208 30.92 14.60 -22.89
N HIS A 209 29.65 14.90 -22.60
CA HIS A 209 29.00 16.17 -22.91
C HIS A 209 28.39 16.81 -21.65
N TYR A 210 28.33 18.14 -21.62
CA TYR A 210 27.75 18.84 -20.47
C TYR A 210 26.24 18.63 -20.38
N GLU A 211 25.59 18.31 -21.50
CA GLU A 211 24.17 17.95 -21.55
C GLU A 211 23.86 16.68 -20.75
N GLU A 212 24.79 15.73 -20.67
CA GLU A 212 24.66 14.54 -19.82
C GLU A 212 24.63 14.93 -18.33
N LEU A 213 25.52 15.84 -17.92
CA LEU A 213 25.54 16.37 -16.56
C LEU A 213 24.28 17.18 -16.26
N ALA A 214 23.81 18.00 -17.20
CA ALA A 214 22.57 18.75 -17.06
C ALA A 214 21.36 17.81 -16.91
N ALA A 215 21.30 16.73 -17.69
CA ALA A 215 20.26 15.70 -17.58
C ALA A 215 20.30 15.01 -16.21
N LEU A 216 21.49 14.59 -15.76
CA LEU A 216 21.67 13.96 -14.44
C LEU A 216 21.18 14.86 -13.31
N LEU A 217 21.68 16.09 -13.26
CA LEU A 217 21.33 17.03 -12.19
C LEU A 217 19.86 17.42 -12.21
N SER A 218 19.25 17.52 -13.40
CA SER A 218 17.81 17.79 -13.53
C SER A 218 16.96 16.61 -13.08
N HIS A 219 17.41 15.38 -13.35
CA HIS A 219 16.76 14.15 -12.89
C HIS A 219 16.81 14.02 -11.36
N GLU A 220 17.99 14.19 -10.76
CA GLU A 220 18.16 14.15 -9.31
C GLU A 220 17.41 15.29 -8.61
N PHE A 221 17.42 16.49 -9.19
CA PHE A 221 16.61 17.60 -8.71
C PHE A 221 15.11 17.29 -8.78
N ALA A 222 14.64 16.60 -9.82
CA ALA A 222 13.23 16.23 -9.92
C ALA A 222 12.80 15.30 -8.78
N HIS A 223 13.65 14.37 -8.34
CA HIS A 223 13.36 13.54 -7.16
C HIS A 223 13.18 14.36 -5.88
N ILE A 224 13.92 15.46 -5.72
CA ILE A 224 13.78 16.39 -4.59
C ILE A 224 12.50 17.20 -4.74
N GLN A 225 12.32 17.85 -5.89
CA GLN A 225 11.21 18.75 -6.17
C GLN A 225 9.85 18.06 -6.06
N LEU A 226 9.77 16.78 -6.42
CA LEU A 226 8.57 15.96 -6.38
C LEU A 226 8.47 15.12 -5.09
N LYS A 227 9.38 15.35 -4.13
CA LYS A 227 9.45 14.68 -2.83
C LYS A 227 9.53 13.14 -2.91
N HIS A 228 10.11 12.61 -3.99
CA HIS A 228 10.27 11.17 -4.18
C HIS A 228 11.11 10.55 -3.07
N THR A 229 12.22 11.18 -2.70
CA THR A 229 13.09 10.70 -1.63
C THR A 229 12.35 10.67 -0.29
N THR A 230 11.65 11.75 0.06
CA THR A 230 10.85 11.86 1.29
C THR A 230 9.75 10.80 1.35
N ARG A 231 8.98 10.63 0.28
CA ARG A 231 7.96 9.56 0.18
C ARG A 231 8.58 8.17 0.32
N SER A 232 9.72 7.92 -0.32
CA SER A 232 10.43 6.64 -0.25
C SER A 232 10.93 6.34 1.17
N ILE A 233 11.48 7.33 1.86
CA ILE A 233 11.87 7.21 3.27
C ILE A 233 10.64 6.92 4.12
N PHE A 234 9.58 7.71 4.03
CA PHE A 234 8.39 7.53 4.85
C PHE A 234 7.75 6.15 4.65
N ARG A 235 7.82 5.61 3.43
CA ARG A 235 7.42 4.25 3.11
C ARG A 235 8.35 3.20 3.72
N SER A 236 9.68 3.43 3.76
CA SER A 236 10.65 2.47 4.29
C SER A 236 10.67 2.41 5.82
N VAL A 237 10.55 3.55 6.52
CA VAL A 237 10.42 3.59 7.99
C VAL A 237 9.02 3.22 8.49
N GLY A 238 8.05 3.05 7.58
CA GLY A 238 6.74 2.46 7.87
C GLY A 238 5.99 3.14 9.03
N SER A 239 5.50 2.34 9.97
CA SER A 239 4.74 2.81 11.14
C SER A 239 5.51 3.74 12.07
N TYR A 240 6.84 3.68 12.08
CA TYR A 240 7.64 4.52 12.95
C TYR A 240 7.58 5.99 12.52
N ALA A 241 7.65 6.26 11.21
CA ALA A 241 7.46 7.62 10.68
C ALA A 241 6.08 8.19 11.02
N PHE A 242 5.04 7.36 10.92
CA PHE A 242 3.67 7.74 11.28
C PHE A 242 3.53 8.10 12.77
N ILE A 243 4.10 7.29 13.67
CA ILE A 243 4.08 7.55 15.12
C ILE A 243 4.81 8.86 15.45
N SER A 244 6.02 9.04 14.92
CA SER A 244 6.82 10.24 15.15
C SER A 244 6.13 11.52 14.67
N ILE A 245 5.40 11.48 13.54
CA ILE A 245 4.61 12.63 13.08
C ILE A 245 3.40 12.88 13.99
N LEU A 246 2.67 11.83 14.37
CA LEU A 246 1.49 11.96 15.23
C LEU A 246 1.83 12.58 16.60
N PHE A 247 2.96 12.21 17.19
CA PHE A 247 3.40 12.69 18.49
C PHE A 247 4.36 13.89 18.41
N GLY A 248 4.68 14.37 17.20
CA GLY A 248 5.63 15.45 16.99
C GLY A 248 7.08 15.12 17.40
N ASP A 249 7.38 13.85 17.66
CA ASP A 249 8.71 13.38 18.03
C ASP A 249 9.46 12.86 16.80
N LEU A 250 9.98 13.81 16.02
CA LEU A 250 10.75 13.54 14.81
C LEU A 250 12.24 13.29 15.09
N SER A 251 12.68 13.49 16.35
CA SER A 251 14.05 13.16 16.77
C SER A 251 14.34 11.67 16.61
N GLY A 252 13.32 10.86 16.85
CA GLY A 252 13.34 9.43 16.58
C GLY A 252 13.55 9.09 15.10
N ILE A 253 12.85 9.77 14.18
CA ILE A 253 13.01 9.52 12.72
C ILE A 253 14.44 9.80 12.27
N GLY A 254 15.01 10.91 12.75
CA GLY A 254 16.41 11.26 12.48
C GLY A 254 17.38 10.15 12.89
N ALA A 255 17.24 9.63 14.11
CA ALA A 255 18.07 8.53 14.61
C ALA A 255 17.93 7.25 13.78
N VAL A 256 16.69 6.86 13.42
CA VAL A 256 16.45 5.69 12.57
C VAL A 256 17.03 5.88 11.18
N ILE A 257 16.97 7.09 10.63
CA ILE A 257 17.56 7.40 9.32
C ILE A 257 19.09 7.37 9.38
N VAL A 258 19.71 7.88 10.44
CA VAL A 258 21.17 7.78 10.64
C VAL A 258 21.58 6.31 10.72
N GLU A 259 20.83 5.48 11.46
CA GLU A 259 21.08 4.04 11.57
C GLU A 259 20.89 3.30 10.23
N ASN A 260 19.95 3.77 9.40
CA ASN A 260 19.64 3.18 8.09
C ASN A 260 20.18 4.01 6.92
N ALA A 261 21.19 4.85 7.15
CA ALA A 261 21.71 5.79 6.14
C ALA A 261 22.22 5.07 4.88
N ASN A 262 22.74 3.85 5.02
CA ASN A 262 23.16 3.03 3.90
C ASN A 262 21.99 2.56 3.02
N SER A 263 20.80 2.35 3.60
CA SER A 263 19.60 2.03 2.84
C SER A 263 19.13 3.19 1.98
N LEU A 264 19.52 4.43 2.31
CA LEU A 264 19.20 5.61 1.50
C LEU A 264 19.92 5.60 0.14
N LYS A 265 21.16 5.09 0.11
CA LYS A 265 21.97 4.98 -1.12
C LYS A 265 21.36 4.02 -2.14
N GLY A 266 20.65 3.00 -1.64
CA GLY A 266 20.00 1.97 -2.43
C GLY A 266 18.49 2.17 -2.58
N LEU A 267 17.97 3.39 -2.36
CA LEU A 267 16.54 3.65 -2.55
C LEU A 267 16.17 3.40 -4.00
N GLN A 268 15.38 2.36 -4.20
CA GLN A 268 14.83 2.02 -5.51
C GLN A 268 13.54 2.81 -5.71
N TYR A 269 13.51 3.63 -6.76
CA TYR A 269 12.29 4.30 -7.16
C TYR A 269 11.45 3.39 -8.06
N SER A 270 10.12 3.51 -7.96
CA SER A 270 9.25 2.78 -8.87
C SER A 270 9.36 3.35 -10.28
N ARG A 271 9.09 2.52 -11.29
CA ARG A 271 9.05 2.92 -12.72
C ARG A 271 8.23 4.19 -12.97
N SER A 272 7.16 4.40 -12.20
CA SER A 272 6.32 5.60 -12.28
C SER A 272 7.05 6.86 -11.82
N LEU A 273 7.80 6.78 -10.73
CA LEU A 273 8.57 7.90 -10.17
C LEU A 273 9.76 8.25 -11.08
N GLU A 274 10.43 7.25 -11.64
CA GLU A 274 11.48 7.45 -12.65
C GLU A 274 10.95 8.20 -13.88
N LYS A 275 9.78 7.79 -14.39
CA LYS A 275 9.15 8.45 -15.54
C LYS A 275 8.74 9.90 -15.23
N GLU A 276 8.30 10.16 -14.01
CA GLU A 276 7.95 11.50 -13.54
C GLU A 276 9.20 12.39 -13.43
N ALA A 277 10.29 11.86 -12.86
CA ALA A 277 11.58 12.53 -12.77
C ALA A 277 12.18 12.81 -14.15
N ASP A 278 12.16 11.83 -15.06
CA ASP A 278 12.58 11.97 -16.47
C ASP A 278 11.80 13.10 -17.17
N GLY A 279 10.47 13.08 -17.05
CA GLY A 279 9.61 14.07 -17.68
C GLY A 279 9.84 15.47 -17.13
N TYR A 280 9.99 15.60 -15.82
CA TYR A 280 10.26 16.89 -15.18
C TYR A 280 11.66 17.42 -15.53
N GLY A 281 12.67 16.54 -15.51
CA GLY A 281 14.03 16.87 -15.91
C GLY A 281 14.12 17.28 -17.38
N LEU A 282 13.43 16.58 -18.28
CA LEU A 282 13.33 16.95 -19.70
C LEU A 282 12.76 18.37 -19.87
N GLN A 283 11.68 18.70 -19.14
CA GLN A 283 11.11 20.06 -19.18
C GLN A 283 12.09 21.12 -18.69
N ILE A 284 12.97 20.80 -17.74
CA ILE A 284 14.03 21.72 -17.30
C ILE A 284 14.99 21.99 -18.45
N LEU A 285 15.50 20.94 -19.11
CA LEU A 285 16.44 21.07 -20.23
C LEU A 285 15.83 21.93 -21.37
N GLU A 286 14.59 21.64 -21.76
CA GLU A 286 13.87 22.38 -22.81
C GLU A 286 13.69 23.87 -22.46
N LYS A 287 13.24 24.17 -21.23
CA LYS A 287 13.09 25.56 -20.74
C LYS A 287 14.41 26.31 -20.61
N ARG A 288 15.53 25.60 -20.59
CA ARG A 288 16.88 26.15 -20.53
C ARG A 288 17.63 26.05 -21.86
N GLN A 289 16.94 25.62 -22.92
CA GLN A 289 17.48 25.50 -24.27
C GLN A 289 18.71 24.58 -24.32
N ILE A 290 18.76 23.58 -23.44
CA ILE A 290 19.79 22.53 -23.39
C ILE A 290 19.25 21.33 -24.19
N SER A 291 20.12 20.65 -24.95
CA SER A 291 19.68 19.51 -25.77
C SER A 291 19.09 18.38 -24.92
N PRO A 292 17.86 17.92 -25.22
CA PRO A 292 17.27 16.71 -24.65
C PRO A 292 18.08 15.44 -24.86
N ASP A 293 18.96 15.43 -25.88
CA ASP A 293 19.84 14.28 -26.15
C ASP A 293 20.76 13.95 -24.98
N GLY A 294 20.99 14.91 -24.07
CA GLY A 294 21.73 14.69 -22.82
C GLY A 294 21.19 13.52 -21.99
N PHE A 295 19.87 13.32 -21.93
CA PHE A 295 19.28 12.14 -21.26
C PHE A 295 19.64 10.84 -21.97
N ILE A 296 19.57 10.84 -23.31
CA ILE A 296 19.88 9.65 -24.11
C ILE A 296 21.36 9.29 -23.97
N GLN A 297 22.24 10.30 -24.03
CA GLN A 297 23.68 10.17 -23.84
C GLN A 297 24.00 9.67 -22.43
N LEU A 298 23.38 10.25 -21.39
CA LEU A 298 23.53 9.81 -20.00
C LEU A 298 23.15 8.33 -19.82
N PHE A 299 21.99 7.92 -20.35
CA PHE A 299 21.56 6.52 -20.28
C PHE A 299 22.52 5.58 -21.01
N GLN A 300 23.08 6.00 -22.15
CA GLN A 300 24.10 5.23 -22.85
C GLN A 300 25.41 5.14 -22.04
N THR A 301 25.84 6.23 -21.40
CA THR A 301 27.00 6.26 -20.51
C THR A 301 26.83 5.28 -19.35
N LEU A 302 25.67 5.28 -18.70
CA LEU A 302 25.33 4.34 -17.61
C LEU A 302 25.24 2.89 -18.09
N GLN A 303 24.65 2.64 -19.26
CA GLN A 303 24.54 1.29 -19.84
C GLN A 303 25.92 0.70 -20.17
N LYS A 304 26.86 1.53 -20.67
CA LYS A 304 28.25 1.09 -20.93
C LYS A 304 28.96 0.66 -19.65
N GLN A 305 28.78 1.38 -18.55
CA GLN A 305 29.36 0.98 -17.25
C GLN A 305 28.76 -0.34 -16.74
N SER A 306 27.45 -0.53 -16.96
CA SER A 306 26.72 -1.72 -16.51
C SER A 306 27.14 -3.03 -17.17
N SER A 307 27.68 -2.92 -18.39
CA SER A 307 28.15 -4.07 -19.17
C SER A 307 29.42 -4.68 -18.55
N SER A 308 30.13 -3.91 -17.73
CA SER A 308 31.38 -4.32 -17.07
C SER A 308 31.14 -4.78 -15.63
N GLN A 309 30.19 -4.17 -14.90
CA GLN A 309 29.64 -4.62 -13.62
C GLN A 309 28.24 -4.03 -13.40
N PRO A 310 27.29 -4.72 -12.73
CA PRO A 310 26.02 -4.10 -12.34
C PRO A 310 26.28 -2.82 -11.53
N THR A 311 25.87 -1.66 -12.05
CA THR A 311 26.10 -0.40 -11.35
C THR A 311 25.06 -0.19 -10.25
N GLU A 312 25.44 0.47 -9.16
CA GLU A 312 24.50 0.86 -8.11
C GLU A 312 23.37 1.74 -8.66
N TRP A 313 23.69 2.61 -9.63
CA TRP A 313 22.70 3.46 -10.29
C TRP A 313 21.59 2.66 -10.99
N LEU A 314 21.93 1.59 -11.71
CA LEU A 314 20.90 0.75 -12.35
C LEU A 314 20.03 -0.01 -11.36
N SER A 315 20.57 -0.25 -10.17
CA SER A 315 19.84 -0.89 -9.09
C SER A 315 18.81 0.09 -8.49
N SER A 316 19.13 1.38 -8.37
CA SER A 316 18.19 2.42 -7.91
C SER A 316 17.27 2.97 -9.01
N HIS A 317 17.75 3.00 -10.26
CA HIS A 317 17.10 3.61 -11.44
C HIS A 317 17.03 2.62 -12.63
N PRO A 318 16.05 1.69 -12.65
CA PRO A 318 15.95 0.64 -13.66
C PRO A 318 15.41 1.12 -15.02
N ASP A 319 15.44 0.20 -16.00
CA ASP A 319 14.79 0.29 -17.33
C ASP A 319 15.27 1.42 -18.27
N LEU A 320 16.59 1.67 -18.35
CA LEU A 320 17.18 2.72 -19.18
C LEU A 320 16.70 2.72 -20.64
N GLU A 321 16.54 1.56 -21.28
CA GLU A 321 16.09 1.48 -22.69
C GLU A 321 14.67 2.03 -22.89
N LYS A 322 13.74 1.70 -21.97
CA LYS A 322 12.36 2.19 -22.05
C LYS A 322 12.28 3.68 -21.75
N ARG A 323 13.11 4.15 -20.81
CA ARG A 323 13.21 5.57 -20.46
C ARG A 323 13.81 6.39 -21.60
N ALA A 324 14.85 5.88 -22.27
CA ALA A 324 15.40 6.49 -23.47
C ALA A 324 14.35 6.61 -24.59
N ALA A 325 13.56 5.56 -24.82
CA ALA A 325 12.46 5.61 -25.78
C ALA A 325 11.37 6.63 -25.38
N TYR A 326 11.04 6.70 -24.09
CA TYR A 326 10.11 7.69 -23.56
C TYR A 326 10.61 9.13 -23.78
N ILE A 327 11.87 9.42 -23.45
CA ILE A 327 12.48 10.73 -23.69
C ILE A 327 12.43 11.09 -25.18
N LYS A 328 12.84 10.18 -26.08
CA LYS A 328 12.77 10.41 -27.53
C LYS A 328 11.36 10.72 -28.03
N GLN A 329 10.33 10.16 -27.40
CA GLN A 329 8.95 10.41 -27.75
C GLN A 329 8.46 11.79 -27.26
N GLN A 330 8.94 12.22 -26.08
CA GLN A 330 8.47 13.46 -25.44
C GLN A 330 9.28 14.69 -25.83
N ALA A 331 10.56 14.52 -26.16
CA ALA A 331 11.48 15.62 -26.41
C ALA A 331 11.00 16.49 -27.58
N ALA A 332 10.88 17.79 -27.34
CA ALA A 332 10.70 18.76 -28.39
C ALA A 332 12.03 18.99 -29.13
N ASN A 333 12.01 18.92 -30.47
CA ASN A 333 13.18 19.21 -31.31
C ASN A 333 13.47 20.72 -31.43
N ASN A 334 13.24 21.50 -30.37
CA ASN A 334 13.40 22.95 -30.37
C ASN A 334 14.30 23.38 -29.19
N TYR A 335 15.60 23.18 -29.37
CA TYR A 335 16.67 23.55 -28.45
C TYR A 335 17.82 24.21 -29.19
N ASN A 336 18.70 24.88 -28.45
CA ASN A 336 19.86 25.53 -29.05
C ASN A 336 20.93 24.48 -29.41
N SER A 337 21.04 24.14 -30.69
CA SER A 337 22.04 23.21 -31.21
C SER A 337 23.48 23.71 -31.10
N ALA A 338 23.69 25.03 -30.90
CA ALA A 338 25.02 25.60 -30.66
C ALA A 338 25.51 25.40 -29.21
N GLY A 339 24.64 24.89 -28.34
CA GLY A 339 24.92 24.66 -26.93
C GLY A 339 24.94 25.93 -26.07
N ASN A 340 25.21 25.77 -24.78
CA ASN A 340 25.31 26.87 -23.82
C ASN A 340 26.80 27.14 -23.47
N PRO A 341 27.39 28.25 -23.93
CA PRO A 341 28.82 28.52 -23.73
C PRO A 341 29.25 28.61 -22.26
N ALA A 342 28.37 29.10 -21.38
CA ALA A 342 28.68 29.22 -19.95
C ALA A 342 28.74 27.84 -19.29
N LEU A 343 27.76 26.97 -19.59
CA LEU A 343 27.77 25.58 -19.10
C LEU A 343 28.94 24.80 -19.68
N GLN A 344 29.25 24.97 -20.97
CA GLN A 344 30.38 24.35 -21.63
C GLN A 344 31.72 24.76 -20.97
N ALA A 345 31.90 26.03 -20.63
CA ALA A 345 33.10 26.51 -19.96
C ALA A 345 33.29 25.89 -18.56
N ILE A 346 32.20 25.78 -17.78
CA ILE A 346 32.23 25.11 -16.47
C ILE A 346 32.53 23.62 -16.65
N TRP A 347 31.90 22.97 -17.64
CA TRP A 347 32.16 21.56 -17.98
C TRP A 347 33.63 21.28 -18.30
N THR A 348 34.26 22.12 -19.13
CA THR A 348 35.69 21.98 -19.43
C THR A 348 36.55 22.06 -18.17
N ARG A 349 36.22 22.95 -17.22
CA ARG A 349 36.90 23.04 -15.92
C ARG A 349 36.64 21.81 -15.05
N ILE A 350 35.43 21.26 -15.06
CA ILE A 350 35.12 20.01 -14.34
C ILE A 350 36.00 18.86 -14.88
N LYS A 351 36.09 18.71 -16.21
CA LYS A 351 36.89 17.67 -16.84
C LYS A 351 38.39 17.82 -16.58
N SER A 352 38.91 19.04 -16.43
CA SER A 352 40.32 19.24 -16.09
C SER A 352 40.67 18.88 -14.64
N GLN A 353 39.69 18.72 -13.75
CA GLN A 353 39.90 18.26 -12.37
C GLN A 353 39.90 16.74 -12.25
N GLN A 354 39.53 16.01 -13.30
CA GLN A 354 39.50 14.55 -13.29
C GLN A 354 40.92 14.01 -13.55
N PRO A 355 41.34 12.96 -12.82
CA PRO A 355 42.67 12.38 -12.93
C PRO A 355 42.93 11.65 -14.26
#